data_AF-A0A1G2Q5X8-F1
#
_entry.id   AF-A0A1G2Q5X8-F1
#
_cell.length_a   1.000
_cell.length_b   1.000
_cell.length_c   1.000
_cell.angle_alpha   90.00
_cell.angle_beta   90.00
_cell.angle_gamma   90.00
#
_symmetry.space_group_name_H-M   'P 1'
#
loop_
_entity.id
_entity.type
_entity.pdbx_description
1 polymer ?
#
loop_
_entity_poly.entity_id
_entity_poly.type
_entity_poly.pdbx_seq_one_letter_code
_entity_poly.pdbx_strand_id
1 'polypeptide(L)'
;MTDKLAIFSLPEDEQFARLVTTHIGIDLGMIVPRVFADGNWWVQYAQSIRGHDVYIIASLYGRPPGGIAIRFEHLKQLVRAAKLASCARINVVCPYFECRGDFKDRPRVDIMARRWADEMNEAGISRLITMELHSNPVVGFFAPTPVDHLYPSKTFQAHFTAKEISNLIVVAADAGGVKRVENYADYLDAKDIAIITKRRKQPNKVEHMRLTGDVEGKNCLIVEDVIDTAGTFELSVQKLKIAKAEKVYGFGIHPLFSDQAVQRLQSCGLHQLIVTNTIPLAAKYDGIEVLDISEVFANAIIAAHNNQPIDELFLENKGK
;
A
#
# COMPACT_ATOMS: atom_id res chain seq x y z
N MET A 1 0.17 -28.86 4.08
CA MET A 1 -0.35 -27.54 4.51
C MET A 1 -0.50 -26.55 3.34
N THR A 2 -0.22 -26.94 2.09
CA THR A 2 -0.38 -26.11 0.88
C THR A 2 -1.13 -26.86 -0.23
N ASP A 3 -1.84 -27.94 0.10
CA ASP A 3 -2.56 -28.71 -0.91
C ASP A 3 -3.62 -27.82 -1.56
N LYS A 4 -3.70 -27.85 -2.90
CA LYS A 4 -4.58 -26.98 -3.69
C LYS A 4 -4.35 -25.47 -3.57
N LEU A 5 -3.28 -24.99 -2.93
CA LEU A 5 -2.89 -23.58 -2.97
C LEU A 5 -2.20 -23.26 -4.30
N ALA A 6 -2.63 -22.20 -4.99
CA ALA A 6 -1.96 -21.72 -6.20
C ALA A 6 -1.87 -20.19 -6.21
N ILE A 7 -0.68 -19.65 -6.45
CA ILE A 7 -0.42 -18.22 -6.49
C ILE A 7 -0.04 -17.82 -7.91
N PHE A 8 -0.61 -16.73 -8.40
CA PHE A 8 -0.32 -16.12 -9.69
C PHE A 8 -0.16 -14.61 -9.50
N SER A 9 0.34 -13.91 -10.50
CA SER A 9 0.43 -12.45 -10.46
C SER A 9 0.14 -11.83 -11.81
N LEU A 10 -0.14 -10.53 -11.81
CA LEU A 10 0.10 -9.73 -13.01
C LEU A 10 1.62 -9.71 -13.32
N PRO A 11 2.03 -9.54 -14.59
CA PRO A 11 3.43 -9.52 -14.97
C PRO A 11 4.27 -8.48 -14.21
N GLU A 12 3.70 -7.31 -13.93
CA GLU A 12 4.41 -6.23 -13.26
C GLU A 12 4.60 -6.46 -11.75
N ASP A 13 3.85 -7.39 -11.16
CA ASP A 13 3.95 -7.77 -9.74
C ASP A 13 4.74 -9.08 -9.55
N GLU A 14 5.30 -9.66 -10.62
CA GLU A 14 5.98 -10.95 -10.57
C GLU A 14 7.12 -10.98 -9.55
N GLN A 15 7.90 -9.90 -9.45
CA GLN A 15 9.00 -9.82 -8.48
C GLN A 15 8.48 -9.94 -7.04
N PHE A 16 7.41 -9.20 -6.69
CA PHE A 16 6.82 -9.27 -5.37
C PHE A 16 6.19 -10.64 -5.12
N ALA A 17 5.50 -11.18 -6.12
CA ALA A 17 4.87 -12.50 -6.03
C ALA A 17 5.89 -13.62 -5.79
N ARG A 18 7.08 -13.55 -6.41
CA ARG A 18 8.17 -14.50 -6.18
C ARG A 18 8.72 -14.44 -4.76
N LEU A 19 8.81 -13.25 -4.16
CA LEU A 19 9.21 -13.11 -2.75
C LEU A 19 8.18 -13.79 -1.84
N VAL A 20 6.89 -13.51 -2.07
CA VAL A 20 5.79 -14.15 -1.33
C VAL A 20 5.83 -15.67 -1.46
N THR A 21 5.97 -16.21 -2.67
CA THR A 21 6.02 -17.67 -2.87
C THR A 21 7.27 -18.31 -2.26
N THR A 22 8.39 -17.58 -2.21
CA THR A 22 9.62 -18.02 -1.55
C THR A 22 9.40 -18.20 -0.04
N HIS A 23 8.73 -17.25 0.61
CA HIS A 23 8.37 -17.38 2.03
C HIS A 23 7.43 -18.56 2.30
N ILE A 24 6.53 -18.87 1.35
CA ILE A 24 5.59 -19.99 1.46
C ILE A 24 6.25 -21.35 1.14
N GLY A 25 7.31 -21.36 0.34
CA GLY A 25 7.96 -22.58 -0.14
C GLY A 25 7.23 -23.28 -1.28
N ILE A 26 6.60 -22.51 -2.19
CA ILE A 26 5.97 -23.03 -3.41
C ILE A 26 6.45 -22.27 -4.65
N ASP A 27 6.21 -22.82 -5.84
CA ASP A 27 6.48 -22.13 -7.09
C ASP A 27 5.37 -21.13 -7.45
N LEU A 28 5.76 -20.01 -8.04
CA LEU A 28 4.81 -19.07 -8.64
C LEU A 28 4.17 -19.70 -9.89
N GLY A 29 2.85 -19.70 -9.94
CA GLY A 29 2.10 -20.21 -11.05
C GLY A 29 2.29 -19.39 -12.33
N MET A 30 2.24 -20.05 -13.48
CA MET A 30 2.53 -19.41 -14.75
C MET A 30 1.24 -18.97 -15.46
N ILE A 31 1.21 -17.71 -15.89
CA ILE A 31 0.25 -17.19 -16.85
C ILE A 31 0.93 -16.99 -18.20
N VAL A 32 0.17 -17.12 -19.29
CA VAL A 32 0.62 -16.85 -20.66
C VAL A 32 -0.09 -15.59 -21.16
N PRO A 33 0.47 -14.39 -20.90
CA PRO A 33 -0.12 -13.15 -21.38
C PRO A 33 0.20 -12.96 -22.88
N ARG A 34 -0.75 -12.41 -23.63
CA ARG A 34 -0.58 -11.96 -25.01
C ARG A 34 -1.28 -10.62 -25.19
N VAL A 35 -0.70 -9.74 -25.99
CA VAL A 35 -1.34 -8.51 -26.44
C VAL A 35 -1.57 -8.64 -27.94
N PHE A 36 -2.83 -8.55 -28.36
CA PHE A 36 -3.19 -8.57 -29.78
C PHE A 36 -2.80 -7.25 -30.46
N ALA A 37 -2.82 -7.23 -31.81
CA ALA A 37 -2.40 -6.07 -32.59
C ALA A 37 -3.26 -4.81 -32.34
N ASP A 38 -4.49 -4.97 -31.87
CA ASP A 38 -5.42 -3.89 -31.49
C ASP A 38 -5.23 -3.41 -30.03
N GLY A 39 -4.27 -3.99 -29.30
CA GLY A 39 -3.99 -3.67 -27.91
C GLY A 39 -4.80 -4.47 -26.90
N ASN A 40 -5.70 -5.36 -27.32
CA ASN A 40 -6.46 -6.20 -26.39
C ASN A 40 -5.55 -7.20 -25.69
N TRP A 41 -5.70 -7.30 -24.37
CA TRP A 41 -5.01 -8.29 -23.57
C TRP A 41 -5.76 -9.62 -23.60
N TRP A 42 -4.99 -10.70 -23.65
CA TRP A 42 -5.47 -12.07 -23.54
C TRP A 42 -4.56 -12.82 -22.57
N VAL A 43 -5.15 -13.70 -21.77
CA VAL A 43 -4.41 -14.46 -20.78
C VAL A 43 -4.94 -15.88 -20.63
N GLN A 44 -4.02 -16.79 -20.33
CA GLN A 44 -4.31 -18.19 -20.01
C GLN A 44 -3.48 -18.62 -18.81
N TYR A 45 -4.08 -19.41 -17.91
CA TYR A 45 -3.33 -20.16 -16.89
C TYR A 45 -2.62 -21.34 -17.57
N ALA A 46 -1.29 -21.44 -17.41
CA ALA A 46 -0.49 -22.48 -18.05
C ALA A 46 -0.72 -23.87 -17.43
N GLN A 47 -1.20 -23.91 -16.19
CA GLN A 47 -1.54 -25.14 -15.47
C GLN A 47 -3.02 -25.22 -15.08
N SER A 48 -3.48 -26.44 -14.78
CA SER A 48 -4.82 -26.66 -14.24
C SER A 48 -4.94 -26.05 -12.83
N ILE A 49 -5.96 -25.23 -12.65
CA ILE A 49 -6.34 -24.63 -11.36
C ILE A 49 -7.69 -25.15 -10.86
N ARG A 50 -8.18 -26.26 -11.44
CA ARG A 50 -9.47 -26.85 -11.07
C ARG A 50 -9.46 -27.25 -9.59
N GLY A 51 -10.46 -26.77 -8.85
CA GLY A 51 -10.60 -27.00 -7.42
C GLY A 51 -9.49 -26.38 -6.55
N HIS A 52 -8.63 -25.53 -7.11
CA HIS A 52 -7.58 -24.85 -6.33
C HIS A 52 -8.14 -23.61 -5.63
N ASP A 53 -7.52 -23.28 -4.50
CA ASP A 53 -7.63 -22.00 -3.84
C ASP A 53 -6.60 -21.04 -4.47
N VAL A 54 -7.10 -20.17 -5.34
CA VAL A 54 -6.27 -19.34 -6.22
C VAL A 54 -6.06 -17.97 -5.56
N TYR A 55 -4.81 -17.51 -5.51
CA TYR A 55 -4.44 -16.16 -5.08
C TYR A 55 -3.80 -15.42 -6.25
N ILE A 56 -4.32 -14.24 -6.58
CA ILE A 56 -3.81 -13.40 -7.67
C ILE A 56 -3.21 -12.13 -7.06
N ILE A 57 -1.89 -11.99 -7.18
CA ILE A 57 -1.15 -10.83 -6.71
C ILE A 57 -1.19 -9.73 -7.78
N ALA A 58 -1.79 -8.60 -7.43
CA ALA A 58 -1.97 -7.47 -8.33
C ALA A 58 -2.10 -6.15 -7.54
N SER A 59 -1.03 -5.36 -7.45
CA SER A 59 -1.15 -4.01 -6.89
C SER A 59 -1.81 -3.06 -7.90
N LEU A 60 -2.85 -2.35 -7.48
CA LEU A 60 -3.56 -1.37 -8.30
C LEU A 60 -2.93 0.02 -8.12
N TYR A 61 -1.80 0.26 -8.79
CA TYR A 61 -1.18 1.58 -8.97
C TYR A 61 -1.20 1.99 -10.44
N GLY A 62 -1.04 3.28 -10.76
CA GLY A 62 -0.97 3.75 -12.15
C GLY A 62 0.47 4.03 -12.61
N ARG A 63 0.85 3.54 -13.80
CA ARG A 63 2.02 4.04 -14.54
C ARG A 63 1.67 4.34 -16.00
N PRO A 64 2.23 5.40 -16.60
CA PRO A 64 2.11 5.61 -18.04
C PRO A 64 2.88 4.54 -18.84
N PRO A 65 2.40 4.17 -20.05
CA PRO A 65 1.07 4.47 -20.57
C PRO A 65 -0.01 3.52 -20.00
N GLY A 66 -1.22 4.02 -19.77
CA GLY A 66 -2.39 3.17 -19.43
C GLY A 66 -2.93 3.31 -18.01
N GLY A 67 -2.08 3.72 -17.06
CA GLY A 67 -2.50 4.00 -15.69
C GLY A 67 -3.12 2.78 -15.00
N ILE A 68 -3.93 3.06 -14.00
CA ILE A 68 -4.47 2.05 -13.10
C ILE A 68 -5.62 1.21 -13.72
N ALA A 69 -6.35 1.78 -14.68
CA ALA A 69 -7.51 1.15 -15.29
C ALA A 69 -7.14 -0.12 -16.08
N ILE A 70 -6.02 -0.10 -16.81
CA ILE A 70 -5.56 -1.27 -17.57
C ILE A 70 -5.21 -2.42 -16.65
N ARG A 71 -4.51 -2.14 -15.54
CA ARG A 71 -4.17 -3.17 -14.54
C ARG A 71 -5.41 -3.78 -13.90
N PHE A 72 -6.40 -2.93 -13.61
CA PHE A 72 -7.67 -3.39 -13.07
C PHE A 72 -8.42 -4.28 -14.07
N GLU A 73 -8.40 -3.94 -15.36
CA GLU A 73 -8.98 -4.79 -16.41
C GLU A 73 -8.25 -6.13 -16.56
N HIS A 74 -6.92 -6.15 -16.53
CA HIS A 74 -6.13 -7.39 -16.54
C HIS A 74 -6.44 -8.27 -15.32
N LEU A 75 -6.58 -7.68 -14.13
CA LEU A 75 -6.98 -8.42 -12.94
C LEU A 75 -8.37 -9.06 -13.11
N LYS A 76 -9.36 -8.30 -13.59
CA LYS A 76 -10.70 -8.84 -13.86
C LYS A 76 -10.69 -9.98 -14.87
N GLN A 77 -9.87 -9.88 -15.91
CA GLN A 77 -9.69 -10.96 -16.88
C GLN A 77 -9.08 -12.23 -16.25
N LEU A 78 -8.07 -12.10 -15.37
CA LEU A 78 -7.51 -13.25 -14.64
C LEU A 78 -8.53 -13.90 -13.69
N VAL A 79 -9.29 -13.09 -12.96
CA VAL A 79 -10.39 -13.57 -12.08
C VAL A 79 -11.42 -14.32 -12.91
N ARG A 80 -11.84 -13.74 -14.05
CA ARG A 80 -12.82 -14.37 -14.94
C ARG A 80 -12.30 -15.69 -15.52
N ALA A 81 -11.05 -15.72 -15.98
CA ALA A 81 -10.42 -16.92 -16.51
C ALA A 81 -10.30 -18.02 -15.42
N ALA A 82 -10.00 -17.66 -14.17
CA ALA A 82 -9.93 -18.61 -13.06
C ALA A 82 -11.28 -19.25 -12.78
N LYS A 83 -12.34 -18.44 -12.76
CA LYS A 83 -13.72 -18.89 -12.58
C LYS A 83 -14.13 -19.89 -13.68
N LEU A 84 -13.82 -19.59 -14.94
CA LEU A 84 -14.11 -20.48 -16.08
C LEU A 84 -13.27 -21.77 -16.03
N ALA A 85 -12.06 -21.71 -15.47
CA ALA A 85 -11.21 -22.87 -15.21
C ALA A 85 -11.64 -23.71 -13.98
N SER A 86 -12.76 -23.35 -13.33
CA SER A 86 -13.36 -24.09 -12.21
C SER A 86 -12.46 -24.19 -10.97
N CYS A 87 -11.77 -23.11 -10.59
CA CYS A 87 -11.13 -23.01 -9.28
C CYS A 87 -12.17 -23.00 -8.14
N ALA A 88 -11.76 -23.34 -6.92
CA ALA A 88 -12.65 -23.38 -5.75
C ALA A 88 -12.91 -21.99 -5.16
N ARG A 89 -11.86 -21.18 -5.01
CA ARG A 89 -11.91 -19.79 -4.51
C ARG A 89 -10.94 -18.93 -5.31
N ILE A 90 -11.25 -17.63 -5.42
CA ILE A 90 -10.41 -16.64 -6.10
C ILE A 90 -10.15 -15.49 -5.13
N ASN A 91 -8.97 -15.46 -4.53
CA ASN A 91 -8.56 -14.42 -3.60
C ASN A 91 -7.67 -13.43 -4.34
N VAL A 92 -7.95 -12.13 -4.19
CA VAL A 92 -7.07 -11.08 -4.73
C VAL A 92 -6.16 -10.61 -3.63
N VAL A 93 -4.86 -10.62 -3.91
CA VAL A 93 -3.82 -10.06 -3.06
C VAL A 93 -3.38 -8.75 -3.69
N CYS A 94 -3.78 -7.63 -3.10
CA CYS A 94 -3.58 -6.29 -3.64
C CYS A 94 -2.73 -5.47 -2.66
N PRO A 95 -1.39 -5.57 -2.71
CA PRO A 95 -0.53 -4.86 -1.76
C PRO A 95 -0.75 -3.35 -1.72
N TYR A 96 -1.11 -2.74 -2.85
CA TYR A 96 -1.62 -1.38 -2.90
C TYR A 96 -2.96 -1.32 -3.64
N PHE A 97 -4.01 -0.84 -2.97
CA PHE A 97 -5.31 -0.56 -3.56
C PHE A 97 -5.55 0.95 -3.57
N GLU A 98 -5.54 1.58 -4.75
CA GLU A 98 -5.87 3.00 -4.87
C GLU A 98 -7.31 3.28 -4.45
N CYS A 99 -7.47 3.94 -3.30
CA CYS A 99 -8.77 4.26 -2.74
C CYS A 99 -8.87 5.70 -2.25
N ARG A 100 -8.09 6.65 -2.78
CA ARG A 100 -8.22 8.08 -2.40
C ARG A 100 -9.52 8.74 -2.90
N GLY A 101 -10.27 8.06 -3.76
CA GLY A 101 -11.62 8.46 -4.20
C GLY A 101 -12.72 7.70 -3.44
N ASP A 102 -12.70 7.77 -2.12
CA ASP A 102 -13.53 6.99 -1.18
C ASP A 102 -14.78 7.71 -0.68
N PHE A 103 -14.92 9.02 -0.89
CA PHE A 103 -16.15 9.75 -0.59
C PHE A 103 -16.43 10.86 -1.60
N LYS A 104 -17.66 11.39 -1.52
CA LYS A 104 -18.11 12.49 -2.35
C LYS A 104 -17.73 13.83 -1.72
N ASP A 105 -16.59 14.38 -2.13
CA ASP A 105 -16.09 15.68 -1.63
C ASP A 105 -16.90 16.88 -2.15
N ARG A 106 -17.59 16.73 -3.29
CA ARG A 106 -18.41 17.75 -3.94
C ARG A 106 -19.58 17.15 -4.73
N PRO A 107 -20.59 17.93 -5.15
CA PRO A 107 -21.66 17.43 -6.01
C PRO A 107 -21.15 16.88 -7.35
N ARG A 108 -21.74 15.76 -7.81
CA ARG A 108 -21.53 15.15 -9.15
C ARG A 108 -20.13 14.56 -9.41
N VAL A 109 -19.53 13.91 -8.41
CA VAL A 109 -18.30 13.10 -8.58
C VAL A 109 -18.58 11.62 -8.33
N ASP A 110 -17.73 10.75 -8.91
CA ASP A 110 -17.69 9.31 -8.66
C ASP A 110 -17.09 9.00 -7.27
N ILE A 111 -17.50 7.89 -6.67
CA ILE A 111 -16.81 7.28 -5.52
C ILE A 111 -16.04 6.09 -6.09
N MET A 112 -14.90 6.38 -6.70
CA MET A 112 -14.12 5.41 -7.47
C MET A 112 -13.79 4.14 -6.68
N ALA A 113 -13.40 4.29 -5.40
CA ALA A 113 -13.07 3.14 -4.55
C ALA A 113 -14.25 2.19 -4.37
N ARG A 114 -15.47 2.75 -4.24
CA ARG A 114 -16.70 1.96 -4.15
C ARG A 114 -17.01 1.26 -5.47
N ARG A 115 -16.93 1.96 -6.59
CA ARG A 115 -17.15 1.38 -7.92
C ARG A 115 -16.21 0.21 -8.19
N TRP A 116 -14.93 0.33 -7.83
CA TRP A 116 -13.98 -0.77 -8.02
C TRP A 116 -14.23 -1.95 -7.09
N ALA A 117 -14.64 -1.72 -5.85
CA ALA A 117 -15.07 -2.79 -4.96
C ALA A 117 -16.28 -3.55 -5.53
N ASP A 118 -17.28 -2.82 -6.06
CA ASP A 118 -18.44 -3.41 -6.73
C ASP A 118 -18.01 -4.23 -7.97
N GLU A 119 -17.14 -3.69 -8.84
CA GLU A 119 -16.63 -4.40 -10.02
C GLU A 119 -15.81 -5.66 -9.66
N MET A 120 -15.04 -5.64 -8.57
CA MET A 120 -14.33 -6.83 -8.07
C MET A 120 -15.32 -7.90 -7.57
N ASN A 121 -16.35 -7.48 -6.82
CA ASN A 121 -17.40 -8.36 -6.34
C ASN A 121 -18.16 -9.01 -7.50
N GLU A 122 -18.51 -8.22 -8.52
CA GLU A 122 -19.15 -8.69 -9.75
C GLU A 122 -18.28 -9.67 -10.54
N ALA A 123 -16.96 -9.44 -10.60
CA ALA A 123 -16.02 -10.38 -11.20
C ALA A 123 -16.00 -11.74 -10.46
N GLY A 124 -16.36 -11.74 -9.18
CA GLY A 124 -16.56 -12.94 -8.35
C GLY A 124 -15.34 -13.32 -7.52
N ILE A 125 -14.62 -12.33 -7.00
CA ILE A 125 -13.58 -12.59 -5.99
C ILE A 125 -14.21 -13.13 -4.70
N SER A 126 -13.47 -13.98 -4.00
CA SER A 126 -13.88 -14.61 -2.74
C SER A 126 -13.35 -13.87 -1.51
N ARG A 127 -12.29 -13.08 -1.68
CA ARG A 127 -11.59 -12.34 -0.63
C ARG A 127 -10.66 -11.30 -1.24
N LEU A 128 -10.48 -10.19 -0.55
CA LEU A 128 -9.39 -9.25 -0.79
C LEU A 128 -8.39 -9.32 0.37
N ILE A 129 -7.10 -9.40 0.07
CA ILE A 129 -6.01 -9.20 1.04
C ILE A 129 -5.25 -7.97 0.59
N THR A 130 -5.20 -6.92 1.41
CA THR A 130 -4.58 -5.64 1.05
C THR A 130 -3.86 -5.02 2.24
N MET A 131 -3.01 -4.02 2.00
CA MET A 131 -2.25 -3.36 3.07
C MET A 131 -2.56 -1.86 3.09
N GLU A 132 -2.70 -1.30 4.31
CA GLU A 132 -2.79 0.14 4.58
C GLU A 132 -3.67 0.95 3.60
N LEU A 133 -4.97 0.65 3.56
CA LEU A 133 -5.95 1.47 2.84
C LEU A 133 -5.87 2.95 3.27
N HIS A 134 -6.09 3.86 2.31
CA HIS A 134 -6.11 5.31 2.55
C HIS A 134 -7.04 5.68 3.71
N SER A 135 -8.20 5.01 3.78
CA SER A 135 -9.15 5.13 4.87
C SER A 135 -9.75 3.76 5.24
N ASN A 136 -9.88 3.50 6.54
CA ASN A 136 -10.43 2.25 7.05
C ASN A 136 -11.89 1.97 6.60
N PRO A 137 -12.79 2.97 6.43
CA PRO A 137 -14.15 2.72 5.94
C PRO A 137 -14.23 2.03 4.58
N VAL A 138 -13.19 2.12 3.74
CA VAL A 138 -13.15 1.46 2.42
C VAL A 138 -13.31 -0.05 2.51
N VAL A 139 -12.91 -0.68 3.64
CA VAL A 139 -13.17 -2.10 3.91
C VAL A 139 -14.66 -2.44 3.73
N GLY A 140 -15.56 -1.55 4.17
CA GLY A 140 -16.99 -1.75 4.08
C GLY A 140 -17.55 -1.71 2.65
N PHE A 141 -16.80 -1.18 1.67
CA PHE A 141 -17.24 -1.15 0.27
C PHE A 141 -17.23 -2.53 -0.39
N PHE A 142 -16.45 -3.47 0.14
CA PHE A 142 -16.33 -4.82 -0.40
C PHE A 142 -17.43 -5.77 0.05
N ALA A 143 -18.25 -5.41 1.05
CA ALA A 143 -19.31 -6.28 1.54
C ALA A 143 -20.21 -6.78 0.38
N PRO A 144 -20.45 -8.10 0.26
CA PRO A 144 -20.23 -9.15 1.26
C PRO A 144 -18.84 -9.83 1.24
N THR A 145 -17.94 -9.45 0.34
CA THR A 145 -16.60 -10.04 0.23
C THR A 145 -15.76 -9.66 1.45
N PRO A 146 -15.15 -10.64 2.15
CA PRO A 146 -14.26 -10.35 3.27
C PRO A 146 -12.97 -9.66 2.80
N VAL A 147 -12.47 -8.74 3.62
CA VAL A 147 -11.20 -8.03 3.41
C VAL A 147 -10.29 -8.29 4.59
N ASP A 148 -9.11 -8.83 4.30
CA ASP A 148 -8.00 -8.89 5.24
C ASP A 148 -7.14 -7.63 5.04
N HIS A 149 -7.31 -6.65 5.93
CA HIS A 149 -6.58 -5.39 5.90
C HIS A 149 -5.33 -5.49 6.76
N LEU A 150 -4.19 -5.63 6.11
CA LEU A 150 -2.86 -5.80 6.70
C LEU A 150 -2.19 -4.45 7.00
N TYR A 151 -1.23 -4.49 7.92
CA TYR A 151 -0.39 -3.36 8.29
C TYR A 151 1.08 -3.80 8.36
N PRO A 152 2.04 -2.94 7.97
CA PRO A 152 3.46 -3.27 8.07
C PRO A 152 4.03 -3.10 9.50
N SER A 153 3.18 -3.07 10.53
CA SER A 153 3.53 -2.56 11.86
C SER A 153 4.66 -3.34 12.54
N LYS A 154 4.68 -4.68 12.45
CA LYS A 154 5.78 -5.50 13.00
C LYS A 154 7.10 -5.27 12.27
N THR A 155 7.08 -5.28 10.94
CA THR A 155 8.26 -5.02 10.11
C THR A 155 8.80 -3.60 10.35
N PHE A 156 7.89 -2.62 10.42
CA PHE A 156 8.19 -1.23 10.75
C PHE A 156 8.84 -1.11 12.14
N GLN A 157 8.22 -1.68 13.17
CA GLN A 157 8.71 -1.60 14.55
C GLN A 157 10.12 -2.21 14.64
N ALA A 158 10.28 -3.45 14.18
CA ALA A 158 11.57 -4.13 14.21
C ALA A 158 12.67 -3.31 13.51
N HIS A 159 12.33 -2.70 12.36
CA HIS A 159 13.25 -1.89 11.60
C HIS A 159 13.66 -0.59 12.33
N PHE A 160 12.69 0.19 12.81
CA PHE A 160 12.96 1.50 13.41
C PHE A 160 13.49 1.41 14.85
N THR A 161 13.12 0.38 15.61
CA THR A 161 13.74 0.09 16.91
C THR A 161 15.23 -0.22 16.74
N ALA A 162 15.61 -1.00 15.72
CA ALA A 162 17.01 -1.30 15.43
C ALA A 162 17.84 -0.09 14.99
N LYS A 163 17.20 1.01 14.53
CA LYS A 163 17.90 2.26 14.19
C LYS A 163 18.23 3.12 15.40
N GLU A 164 17.64 2.86 16.57
CA GLU A 164 17.90 3.59 17.83
C GLU A 164 17.86 5.13 17.68
N ILE A 165 16.86 5.65 16.94
CA ILE A 165 16.75 7.10 16.69
C ILE A 165 16.39 7.82 18.00
N SER A 166 17.36 8.50 18.60
CA SER A 166 17.18 9.26 19.84
C SER A 166 16.26 10.48 19.65
N ASN A 167 15.55 10.90 20.70
CA ASN A 167 14.71 12.11 20.70
C ASN A 167 13.73 12.19 19.51
N LEU A 168 13.08 11.06 19.23
CA LEU A 168 12.18 10.91 18.09
C LEU A 168 10.80 11.50 18.38
N ILE A 169 10.25 12.22 17.40
CA ILE A 169 8.85 12.64 17.33
C ILE A 169 8.25 12.19 16.00
N VAL A 170 7.06 11.58 16.04
CA VAL A 170 6.37 11.13 14.83
C VAL A 170 5.44 12.23 14.32
N VAL A 171 5.43 12.46 13.01
CA VAL A 171 4.81 13.64 12.40
C VAL A 171 3.76 13.24 11.37
N ALA A 172 2.55 13.78 11.51
CA ALA A 172 1.50 13.71 10.49
C ALA A 172 1.62 14.91 9.53
N ALA A 173 1.71 14.66 8.21
CA ALA A 173 1.81 15.73 7.21
C ALA A 173 0.44 16.40 6.92
N ASP A 174 -0.66 15.78 7.35
CA ASP A 174 -1.98 16.39 7.41
C ASP A 174 -2.86 15.82 8.54
N ALA A 175 -4.04 16.43 8.71
CA ALA A 175 -4.98 16.05 9.75
C ALA A 175 -5.62 14.67 9.53
N GLY A 176 -5.66 14.15 8.29
CA GLY A 176 -6.24 12.85 7.99
C GLY A 176 -5.35 11.70 8.47
N GLY A 177 -4.03 11.91 8.46
CA GLY A 177 -3.03 10.92 8.90
C GLY A 177 -2.80 10.83 10.42
N VAL A 178 -3.48 11.64 11.24
CA VAL A 178 -3.17 11.74 12.69
C VAL A 178 -3.33 10.40 13.40
N LYS A 179 -4.45 9.69 13.21
CA LYS A 179 -4.69 8.39 13.86
C LYS A 179 -3.66 7.35 13.45
N ARG A 180 -3.20 7.39 12.20
CA ARG A 180 -2.11 6.54 11.72
C ARG A 180 -0.83 6.87 12.49
N VAL A 181 -0.43 8.13 12.53
CA VAL A 181 0.77 8.59 13.24
C VAL A 181 0.74 8.26 14.72
N GLU A 182 -0.41 8.34 15.39
CA GLU A 182 -0.56 7.88 16.78
C GLU A 182 -0.20 6.39 16.91
N ASN A 183 -0.74 5.52 16.06
CA ASN A 183 -0.41 4.08 16.11
C ASN A 183 1.10 3.83 15.87
N TYR A 184 1.70 4.52 14.88
CA TYR A 184 3.13 4.37 14.59
C TYR A 184 4.03 4.97 15.69
N ALA A 185 3.57 6.00 16.41
CA ALA A 185 4.23 6.51 17.60
C ALA A 185 4.17 5.50 18.75
N ASP A 186 3.02 4.87 18.97
CA ASP A 186 2.83 3.81 19.98
C ASP A 186 3.71 2.58 19.72
N TYR A 187 3.97 2.25 18.45
CA TYR A 187 4.88 1.15 18.08
C TYR A 187 6.34 1.45 18.41
N LEU A 188 6.73 2.73 18.42
CA LEU A 188 8.10 3.17 18.72
C LEU A 188 8.26 3.71 20.15
N ASP A 189 7.21 3.60 20.97
CA ASP A 189 7.14 4.21 22.30
C ASP A 189 7.51 5.72 22.28
N ALA A 190 7.17 6.41 21.18
CA ALA A 190 7.41 7.84 21.03
C ALA A 190 6.40 8.61 21.89
N LYS A 191 6.90 9.53 22.73
CA LYS A 191 6.10 10.22 23.76
C LYS A 191 5.14 11.25 23.20
N ASP A 192 5.53 11.89 22.10
CA ASP A 192 4.80 12.99 21.48
C ASP A 192 4.62 12.72 19.99
N ILE A 193 3.59 13.35 19.42
CA ILE A 193 3.41 13.50 17.99
C ILE A 193 3.39 14.97 17.61
N ALA A 194 3.73 15.27 16.35
CA ALA A 194 3.50 16.58 15.76
C ALA A 194 2.56 16.47 14.56
N ILE A 195 1.80 17.54 14.31
CA ILE A 195 0.79 17.58 13.26
C ILE A 195 1.02 18.82 12.42
N ILE A 196 1.15 18.63 11.11
CA ILE A 196 1.15 19.70 10.14
C ILE A 196 -0.26 19.81 9.58
N THR A 197 -0.87 21.00 9.68
CA THR A 197 -2.18 21.26 9.10
C THR A 197 -2.05 22.27 7.96
N LYS A 198 -2.65 21.94 6.81
CA LYS A 198 -2.65 22.78 5.61
C LYS A 198 -4.02 23.47 5.46
N ARG A 199 -4.04 24.80 5.34
CA ARG A 199 -5.20 25.52 4.79
C ARG A 199 -4.98 25.77 3.31
N ARG A 200 -5.91 25.29 2.49
CA ARG A 200 -5.96 25.52 1.04
C ARG A 200 -7.07 26.52 0.75
N LYS A 201 -6.76 27.63 0.06
CA LYS A 201 -7.80 28.51 -0.53
C LYS A 201 -8.32 27.96 -1.87
N GLN A 202 -7.51 27.18 -2.58
CA GLN A 202 -7.82 26.56 -3.88
C GLN A 202 -7.17 25.16 -3.99
N PRO A 203 -7.70 24.25 -4.82
CA PRO A 203 -7.01 23.01 -5.15
C PRO A 203 -5.58 23.31 -5.64
N ASN A 204 -4.59 22.62 -5.08
CA ASN A 204 -3.16 22.72 -5.44
C ASN A 204 -2.40 24.01 -5.06
N LYS A 205 -3.00 24.96 -4.33
CA LYS A 205 -2.28 26.10 -3.72
C LYS A 205 -2.38 26.06 -2.19
N VAL A 206 -1.28 25.68 -1.54
CA VAL A 206 -1.14 25.70 -0.07
C VAL A 206 -0.80 27.13 0.34
N GLU A 207 -1.65 27.78 1.13
CA GLU A 207 -1.45 29.17 1.55
C GLU A 207 -0.69 29.25 2.88
N HIS A 208 -0.96 28.33 3.80
CA HIS A 208 -0.29 28.26 5.09
C HIS A 208 -0.27 26.83 5.63
N MET A 209 0.91 26.41 6.12
CA MET A 209 1.07 25.21 6.95
C MET A 209 1.34 25.63 8.39
N ARG A 210 0.54 25.09 9.31
CA ARG A 210 0.71 25.25 10.75
C ARG A 210 1.22 23.93 11.33
N LEU A 211 2.36 24.01 12.01
CA LEU A 211 2.90 22.91 12.82
C LEU A 211 2.34 23.04 14.24
N THR A 212 1.84 21.94 14.78
CA THR A 212 1.45 21.77 16.17
C THR A 212 2.30 20.67 16.78
N GLY A 213 2.92 20.90 17.93
CA GLY A 213 3.92 20.02 18.54
C GLY A 213 5.31 20.65 18.51
N ASP A 214 6.12 20.35 19.52
CA ASP A 214 7.49 20.86 19.65
C ASP A 214 8.48 19.89 18.99
N VAL A 215 9.16 20.38 17.95
CA VAL A 215 10.11 19.62 17.12
C VAL A 215 11.54 20.19 17.18
N GLU A 216 11.77 21.28 17.92
CA GLU A 216 13.09 21.93 17.96
C GLU A 216 14.12 20.98 18.58
N GLY A 217 15.22 20.71 17.86
CA GLY A 217 16.26 19.77 18.27
C GLY A 217 15.84 18.29 18.32
N LYS A 218 14.65 17.94 17.80
CA LYS A 218 14.16 16.55 17.73
C LYS A 218 14.43 15.91 16.38
N ASN A 219 14.54 14.59 16.36
CA ASN A 219 14.48 13.82 15.11
C ASN A 219 13.02 13.59 14.74
N CYS A 220 12.61 13.99 13.54
CA CYS A 220 11.24 13.87 13.10
C CYS A 220 11.07 12.68 12.15
N LEU A 221 10.06 11.84 12.35
CA LEU A 221 9.65 10.80 11.40
C LEU A 221 8.28 11.15 10.81
N ILE A 222 8.23 11.54 9.53
CA ILE A 222 6.97 11.73 8.81
C ILE A 222 6.43 10.36 8.40
N VAL A 223 5.19 10.03 8.75
CA VAL A 223 4.53 8.77 8.36
C VAL A 223 3.33 9.05 7.45
N GLU A 224 3.31 8.43 6.27
CA GLU A 224 2.25 8.58 5.26
C GLU A 224 1.85 7.20 4.70
N ASP A 225 0.56 7.02 4.40
CA ASP A 225 0.10 5.83 3.65
C ASP A 225 0.68 5.82 2.24
N VAL A 226 0.53 6.92 1.49
CA VAL A 226 0.94 6.97 0.09
C VAL A 226 1.80 8.21 -0.16
N ILE A 227 2.98 8.00 -0.75
CA ILE A 227 3.78 9.11 -1.30
C ILE A 227 3.61 9.12 -2.81
N ASP A 228 2.71 9.99 -3.28
CA ASP A 228 2.36 10.14 -4.70
C ASP A 228 3.29 11.11 -5.42
N THR A 229 2.96 12.40 -5.46
CA THR A 229 3.81 13.44 -6.10
C THR A 229 4.88 13.99 -5.17
N ALA A 230 4.94 13.52 -3.92
CA ALA A 230 5.79 14.02 -2.83
C ALA A 230 5.66 15.52 -2.46
N GLY A 231 4.70 16.28 -3.03
CA GLY A 231 4.60 17.73 -2.77
C GLY A 231 4.24 18.08 -1.32
N THR A 232 3.29 17.38 -0.71
CA THR A 232 2.96 17.57 0.73
C THR A 232 4.12 17.15 1.62
N PHE A 233 4.83 16.09 1.20
CA PHE A 233 5.97 15.53 1.92
C PHE A 233 7.16 16.51 1.94
N GLU A 234 7.55 17.04 0.78
CA GLU A 234 8.60 18.07 0.65
C GLU A 234 8.30 19.30 1.50
N LEU A 235 7.08 19.82 1.40
CA LEU A 235 6.64 20.98 2.18
C LEU A 235 6.70 20.72 3.69
N SER A 236 6.39 19.50 4.12
CA SER A 236 6.47 19.10 5.52
C SER A 236 7.92 19.04 6.01
N VAL A 237 8.83 18.46 5.21
CA VAL A 237 10.27 18.46 5.49
C VAL A 237 10.80 19.88 5.65
N GLN A 238 10.45 20.79 4.72
CA GLN A 238 10.85 22.20 4.81
C GLN A 238 10.32 22.88 6.07
N LYS A 239 9.06 22.62 6.44
CA LYS A 239 8.44 23.21 7.64
C LYS A 239 9.14 22.75 8.93
N LEU A 240 9.49 21.46 9.03
CA LEU A 240 10.20 20.89 10.17
C LEU A 240 11.61 21.48 10.31
N LYS A 241 12.32 21.66 9.18
CA LYS A 241 13.63 22.31 9.17
C LYS A 241 13.58 23.77 9.62
N ILE A 242 12.59 24.54 9.16
CA ILE A 242 12.38 25.92 9.63
C ILE A 242 12.10 25.95 11.14
N ALA A 243 11.40 24.94 11.65
CA ALA A 243 11.17 24.72 13.08
C ALA A 243 12.36 24.06 13.80
N LYS A 244 13.54 23.98 13.14
CA LYS A 244 14.80 23.49 13.70
C LYS A 244 14.78 22.03 14.17
N ALA A 245 14.06 21.16 13.46
CA ALA A 245 14.25 19.71 13.61
C ALA A 245 15.69 19.31 13.26
N GLU A 246 16.26 18.38 14.02
CA GLU A 246 17.66 17.91 13.89
C GLU A 246 17.84 17.11 12.59
N LYS A 247 17.06 16.03 12.43
CA LYS A 247 16.96 15.26 11.19
C LYS A 247 15.50 14.98 10.89
N VAL A 248 15.19 14.86 9.60
CA VAL A 248 13.86 14.47 9.13
C VAL A 248 13.96 13.15 8.38
N TYR A 249 13.25 12.14 8.88
CA TYR A 249 13.08 10.81 8.31
C TYR A 249 11.69 10.71 7.68
N GLY A 250 11.56 9.78 6.74
CA GLY A 250 10.28 9.45 6.11
C GLY A 250 9.97 7.97 6.22
N PHE A 251 8.71 7.65 6.48
CA PHE A 251 8.15 6.33 6.24
C PHE A 251 6.88 6.45 5.38
N GLY A 252 6.95 5.92 4.16
CA GLY A 252 5.80 5.87 3.25
C GLY A 252 5.42 4.43 2.96
N ILE A 253 4.19 4.01 3.29
CA ILE A 253 3.81 2.62 3.08
C ILE A 253 3.82 2.30 1.58
N HIS A 254 3.18 3.14 0.76
CA HIS A 254 3.05 2.94 -0.68
C HIS A 254 3.87 3.97 -1.49
N PRO A 255 5.00 3.56 -2.11
CA PRO A 255 5.84 4.45 -2.91
C PRO A 255 5.30 4.64 -4.33
N LEU A 256 4.19 5.36 -4.48
CA LEU A 256 3.56 5.58 -5.79
C LEU A 256 4.44 6.42 -6.72
N PHE A 257 5.07 7.46 -6.18
CA PHE A 257 6.10 8.29 -6.82
C PHE A 257 5.77 8.73 -8.27
N SER A 258 4.63 9.38 -8.46
CA SER A 258 4.27 9.98 -9.75
C SER A 258 4.96 11.33 -9.99
N ASP A 259 4.87 11.82 -11.22
CA ASP A 259 5.41 13.11 -11.64
C ASP A 259 6.89 13.32 -11.24
N GLN A 260 7.17 14.38 -10.47
CA GLN A 260 8.50 14.78 -10.02
C GLN A 260 8.81 14.31 -8.59
N ALA A 261 8.13 13.26 -8.10
CA ALA A 261 8.25 12.84 -6.71
C ALA A 261 9.69 12.53 -6.31
N VAL A 262 10.42 11.77 -7.15
CA VAL A 262 11.81 11.38 -6.87
C VAL A 262 12.71 12.61 -6.79
N GLN A 263 12.56 13.58 -7.70
CA GLN A 263 13.34 14.82 -7.69
C GLN A 263 13.05 15.64 -6.42
N ARG A 264 11.79 15.78 -6.02
CA ARG A 264 11.41 16.49 -4.79
C ARG A 264 11.97 15.82 -3.55
N LEU A 265 11.93 14.49 -3.47
CA LEU A 265 12.48 13.73 -2.35
C LEU A 265 14.01 13.86 -2.26
N GLN A 266 14.69 13.91 -3.40
CA GLN A 266 16.13 14.17 -3.47
C GLN A 266 16.50 15.58 -2.98
N SER A 267 15.72 16.60 -3.36
CA SER A 267 16.07 18.01 -3.10
C SER A 267 15.50 18.58 -1.79
N CYS A 268 14.50 17.96 -1.17
CA CYS A 268 13.89 18.48 0.06
C CYS A 268 14.81 18.37 1.29
N GLY A 269 15.91 17.61 1.13
CA GLY A 269 16.94 17.36 2.14
C GLY A 269 16.42 16.52 3.31
N LEU A 270 15.62 15.52 3.00
CA LEU A 270 15.32 14.42 3.89
C LEU A 270 16.63 13.70 4.28
N HIS A 271 16.72 13.22 5.52
CA HIS A 271 17.87 12.43 5.96
C HIS A 271 17.82 11.00 5.39
N GLN A 272 16.66 10.37 5.45
CA GLN A 272 16.42 9.05 4.88
C GLN A 272 14.93 8.84 4.59
N LEU A 273 14.60 8.21 3.46
CA LEU A 273 13.25 7.72 3.19
C LEU A 273 13.22 6.19 3.31
N ILE A 274 12.28 5.67 4.07
CA ILE A 274 11.99 4.25 4.17
C ILE A 274 10.61 4.04 3.52
N VAL A 275 10.47 3.06 2.64
CA VAL A 275 9.18 2.67 2.04
C VAL A 275 9.01 1.16 2.02
N THR A 276 7.80 0.66 1.77
CA THR A 276 7.61 -0.79 1.55
C THR A 276 7.71 -1.15 0.07
N ASN A 277 7.82 -2.45 -0.23
CA ASN A 277 7.76 -2.99 -1.60
C ASN A 277 6.33 -3.29 -2.12
N THR A 278 5.28 -2.69 -1.54
CA THR A 278 3.89 -2.79 -2.04
C THR A 278 3.71 -2.29 -3.49
N ILE A 279 4.57 -1.36 -3.93
CA ILE A 279 4.66 -0.89 -5.31
C ILE A 279 6.14 -1.01 -5.74
N PRO A 280 6.45 -1.66 -6.88
CA PRO A 280 7.84 -1.79 -7.33
C PRO A 280 8.41 -0.43 -7.72
N LEU A 281 9.58 -0.02 -7.23
CA LEU A 281 10.15 1.29 -7.53
C LEU A 281 10.48 1.46 -9.03
N ALA A 282 10.05 2.57 -9.65
CA ALA A 282 10.34 2.87 -11.06
C ALA A 282 11.78 3.35 -11.29
N ALA A 283 12.31 4.12 -10.33
CA ALA A 283 13.62 4.75 -10.42
C ALA A 283 14.42 4.44 -9.16
N LYS A 284 15.71 4.22 -9.33
CA LYS A 284 16.65 4.08 -8.21
C LYS A 284 16.96 5.47 -7.67
N TYR A 285 16.79 5.64 -6.37
CA TYR A 285 17.27 6.78 -5.60
C TYR A 285 17.99 6.24 -4.39
N ASP A 286 19.26 6.64 -4.23
CA ASP A 286 20.15 6.07 -3.21
C ASP A 286 19.70 6.36 -1.77
N GLY A 287 18.82 7.35 -1.56
CA GLY A 287 18.27 7.67 -0.25
C GLY A 287 16.95 6.98 0.10
N ILE A 288 16.47 6.03 -0.72
CA ILE A 288 15.32 5.16 -0.39
C ILE A 288 15.85 3.81 0.11
N GLU A 289 15.44 3.46 1.33
CA GLU A 289 15.49 2.10 1.85
C GLU A 289 14.13 1.43 1.65
N VAL A 290 14.12 0.18 1.18
CA VAL A 290 12.90 -0.59 0.92
C VAL A 290 12.76 -1.69 1.97
N LEU A 291 11.69 -1.64 2.75
CA LEU A 291 11.29 -2.71 3.65
C LEU A 291 10.49 -3.76 2.87
N ASP A 292 10.97 -4.98 2.93
CA ASP A 292 10.25 -6.12 2.38
C ASP A 292 9.09 -6.51 3.30
N ILE A 293 7.87 -6.46 2.76
CA ILE A 293 6.64 -6.87 3.46
C ILE A 293 6.04 -8.16 2.88
N SER A 294 6.77 -8.86 2.01
CA SER A 294 6.30 -10.10 1.36
C SER A 294 6.02 -11.23 2.34
N GLU A 295 6.79 -11.33 3.45
CA GLU A 295 6.53 -12.29 4.53
C GLU A 295 5.15 -12.06 5.19
N VAL A 296 4.74 -10.80 5.38
CA VAL A 296 3.42 -10.46 5.95
C VAL A 296 2.30 -10.99 5.05
N PHE A 297 2.44 -10.80 3.74
CA PHE A 297 1.49 -11.33 2.75
C PHE A 297 1.53 -12.86 2.65
N ALA A 298 2.71 -13.47 2.72
CA ALA A 298 2.85 -14.92 2.75
C ALA A 298 2.10 -15.54 3.92
N ASN A 299 2.30 -15.00 5.12
CA ASN A 299 1.63 -15.47 6.33
C ASN A 299 0.10 -15.24 6.25
N ALA A 300 -0.35 -14.11 5.69
CA ALA A 300 -1.78 -13.86 5.47
C ALA A 300 -2.41 -14.85 4.48
N ILE A 301 -1.72 -15.18 3.39
CA ILE A 301 -2.19 -16.18 2.41
C ILE A 301 -2.31 -17.55 3.06
N ILE A 302 -1.29 -17.98 3.82
CA ILE A 302 -1.30 -19.25 4.54
C ILE A 302 -2.43 -19.31 5.56
N ALA A 303 -2.62 -18.24 6.35
CA ALA A 303 -3.68 -18.18 7.34
C ALA A 303 -5.06 -18.24 6.65
N ALA A 304 -5.29 -17.45 5.60
CA ALA A 304 -6.55 -17.48 4.85
C ALA A 304 -6.82 -18.85 4.18
N HIS A 305 -5.77 -19.51 3.67
CA HIS A 305 -5.89 -20.83 3.05
C HIS A 305 -6.31 -21.88 4.09
N ASN A 306 -5.68 -21.85 5.25
CA ASN A 306 -5.92 -22.78 6.36
C ASN A 306 -7.11 -22.39 7.26
N ASN A 307 -7.81 -21.29 6.95
CA ASN A 307 -8.89 -20.70 7.77
C ASN A 307 -8.44 -20.38 9.21
N GLN A 308 -7.23 -19.85 9.34
CA GLN A 308 -6.65 -19.40 10.60
C GLN A 308 -6.83 -17.88 10.78
N PRO A 309 -6.83 -17.39 12.03
CA PRO A 309 -6.83 -15.95 12.32
C PRO A 309 -5.60 -15.23 11.74
N ILE A 310 -5.76 -13.92 11.47
CA ILE A 310 -4.71 -13.04 10.92
C ILE A 310 -4.30 -11.91 11.89
N ASP A 311 -4.97 -11.82 13.04
CA ASP A 311 -4.74 -10.82 14.08
C ASP A 311 -3.30 -10.84 14.61
N GLU A 312 -2.69 -12.02 14.67
CA GLU A 312 -1.29 -12.18 15.08
C GLU A 312 -0.28 -11.65 14.04
N LEU A 313 -0.69 -11.19 12.86
CA LEU A 313 0.25 -10.74 11.81
C LEU A 313 0.72 -9.30 12.00
N PHE A 314 -0.01 -8.50 12.76
CA PHE A 314 0.31 -7.10 13.02
C PHE A 314 0.19 -6.78 14.51
N LEU A 315 0.78 -5.66 14.90
CA LEU A 315 0.62 -5.15 16.27
C LEU A 315 -0.81 -4.62 16.44
N GLU A 316 -1.42 -4.90 17.59
CA GLU A 316 -2.68 -4.27 17.96
C GLU A 316 -2.49 -2.76 18.11
N ASN A 317 -3.40 -1.98 17.52
CA ASN A 317 -3.47 -0.54 17.77
C ASN A 317 -3.81 -0.33 19.25
N LYS A 318 -2.87 0.20 20.04
CA LYS A 318 -3.06 0.43 21.49
C LYS A 318 -4.10 1.51 21.81
N GLY A 319 -4.50 2.32 20.82
CA GLY A 319 -5.46 3.41 20.97
C GLY A 319 -6.93 2.97 20.87
N LYS A 320 -7.45 2.39 21.97
CA LYS A 320 -8.88 2.42 22.31
C LYS A 320 -9.29 3.79 22.83
#